data_AF-A0A0K1PQW3-F1
#
_entry.id   AF-A0A0K1PQW3-F1
#
_cell.length_a   1.000
_cell.length_b   1.000
_cell.length_c   1.000
_cell.angle_alpha   90.00
_cell.angle_beta   90.00
_cell.angle_gamma   90.00
#
_symmetry.space_group_name_H-M   'P 1'
#
loop_
_entity.id
_entity.type
_entity.pdbx_description
1 polymer ?
#
loop_
_entity_poly.entity_id
_entity_poly.type
_entity_poly.pdbx_seq_one_letter_code
_entity_poly.pdbx_strand_id
1 'polypeptide(L)'
;MAWLRGRRVRRGWATRHVPIEPALRPLLKILVEERPAGPLVDCPRSDGGSGASALINEDLARAKVTRADLVRDDAQHMPFTFHGCRHTAVTHAYIAGSDETFLRIVYGHVHSEMSRRYLDSAALAKATFGTPFPRLPPRITAGVKVIKLASQK
;
A
#
# COMPACT_ATOMS: atom_id res chain seq x y z
N MET A 1 -19.15 16.94 4.17
CA MET A 1 -17.83 16.40 3.73
C MET A 1 -16.74 17.01 4.60
N ALA A 2 -16.27 16.30 5.64
CA ALA A 2 -15.32 16.85 6.61
C ALA A 2 -13.89 16.37 6.28
N TRP A 3 -13.00 17.31 5.97
CA TRP A 3 -11.60 17.05 5.63
C TRP A 3 -10.73 17.22 6.88
N LEU A 4 -10.08 16.13 7.34
CA LEU A 4 -9.10 16.18 8.43
C LEU A 4 -7.76 16.70 7.88
N ARG A 5 -7.27 17.83 8.44
CA ARG A 5 -6.00 18.47 8.05
C ARG A 5 -4.80 17.75 8.70
N GLY A 6 -3.89 17.20 7.89
CA GLY A 6 -2.63 16.60 8.33
C GLY A 6 -1.53 17.65 8.59
N ARG A 7 -0.64 17.37 9.56
CA ARG A 7 0.52 18.21 9.93
C ARG A 7 1.66 18.17 8.89
N ARG A 8 2.43 19.26 8.86
CA ARG A 8 3.54 19.56 7.93
C ARG A 8 4.80 18.76 8.29
N VAL A 9 5.35 17.99 7.35
CA VAL A 9 6.69 17.36 7.46
C VAL A 9 7.59 17.99 6.39
N ARG A 10 8.78 18.45 6.75
CA ARG A 10 9.68 19.22 5.87
C ARG A 10 10.88 18.39 5.42
N ARG A 11 10.91 18.00 4.14
CA ARG A 11 12.08 17.95 3.23
C ARG A 11 11.57 17.72 1.80
N GLY A 12 11.74 18.73 0.94
CA GLY A 12 11.72 18.64 -0.53
C GLY A 12 10.41 18.35 -1.26
N TRP A 13 9.43 17.68 -0.64
CA TRP A 13 8.23 17.22 -1.33
C TRP A 13 6.99 17.90 -0.74
N ALA A 14 6.20 18.57 -1.60
CA ALA A 14 4.95 19.18 -1.20
C ALA A 14 4.05 18.14 -0.50
N THR A 15 3.41 18.52 0.60
CA THR A 15 2.38 17.70 1.23
C THR A 15 1.31 17.38 0.19
N ARG A 16 1.07 16.10 -0.06
CA ARG A 16 0.02 15.64 -0.98
C ARG A 16 -1.16 15.06 -0.22
N HIS A 17 -2.34 15.31 -0.76
CA HIS A 17 -3.57 14.68 -0.30
C HIS A 17 -3.78 13.40 -1.10
N VAL A 18 -3.78 12.26 -0.40
CA VAL A 18 -4.03 10.95 -0.99
C VAL A 18 -5.44 10.52 -0.58
N PRO A 19 -6.38 10.34 -1.52
CA PRO A 19 -7.68 9.77 -1.17
C PRO A 19 -7.48 8.35 -0.65
N ILE A 20 -8.16 8.02 0.44
CA ILE A 20 -8.16 6.66 0.98
C ILE A 20 -9.38 5.93 0.43
N GLU A 21 -9.18 4.69 0.01
CA GLU A 21 -10.23 3.87 -0.55
C GLU A 21 -11.39 3.66 0.45
N PRO A 22 -12.66 3.92 0.06
CA PRO A 22 -13.80 3.81 0.96
C PRO A 22 -13.96 2.43 1.62
N ALA A 23 -13.53 1.37 0.93
CA ALA A 23 -13.53 0.01 1.46
C ALA A 23 -12.72 -0.14 2.76
N LEU A 24 -11.75 0.75 3.02
CA LEU A 24 -10.92 0.75 4.23
C LEU A 24 -11.56 1.46 5.43
N ARG A 25 -12.65 2.20 5.23
CA ARG A 25 -13.30 3.00 6.29
C ARG A 25 -13.62 2.20 7.57
N PRO A 26 -14.15 0.96 7.50
CA PRO A 26 -14.42 0.18 8.72
C PRO A 26 -13.16 -0.07 9.54
N LEU A 27 -12.04 -0.41 8.89
CA LEU A 27 -10.77 -0.66 9.56
C LEU A 27 -10.20 0.62 10.17
N LEU A 28 -10.25 1.74 9.45
CA LEU A 28 -9.77 3.03 9.97
C LEU A 28 -10.53 3.48 11.21
N LYS A 29 -11.85 3.23 11.27
CA LYS A 29 -12.66 3.55 12.44
C LYS A 29 -12.15 2.79 13.67
N ILE A 30 -11.91 1.48 13.53
CA ILE A 30 -11.36 0.64 14.61
C ILE A 30 -9.99 1.16 15.06
N LEU A 31 -9.08 1.44 14.11
CA LEU A 31 -7.73 1.92 14.43
C LEU A 31 -7.74 3.27 15.18
N VAL A 32 -8.64 4.19 14.81
CA VAL A 32 -8.81 5.48 15.48
C VAL A 32 -9.41 5.32 16.88
N GLU A 33 -10.38 4.42 17.04
CA GLU A 33 -10.99 4.12 18.35
C GLU A 33 -9.97 3.50 19.31
N GLU A 34 -9.10 2.60 18.83
CA GLU A 34 -8.04 1.99 19.64
C GLU A 34 -6.87 2.93 19.92
N ARG A 35 -6.58 3.87 19.02
CA ARG A 35 -5.50 4.85 19.14
C ARG A 35 -6.03 6.26 18.85
N PRO A 36 -6.68 6.90 19.83
CA PRO A 36 -7.29 8.23 19.64
C PRO A 36 -6.27 9.34 19.40
N ALA A 37 -4.99 9.11 19.74
CA ALA A 37 -3.90 10.05 19.52
C ALA A 37 -2.63 9.33 19.05
N GLY A 38 -1.80 10.05 18.28
CA GLY A 38 -0.54 9.55 17.73
C GLY A 38 -0.68 8.87 16.37
N PRO A 39 0.35 8.12 15.91
CA PRO A 39 0.30 7.33 14.68
C PRO A 39 -0.74 6.21 14.77
N LEU A 40 -1.52 6.03 13.70
CA LEU A 40 -2.51 4.93 13.61
C LEU A 40 -1.84 3.55 13.50
N VAL A 41 -0.66 3.49 12.89
CA VAL A 41 0.13 2.27 12.71
C VAL A 41 1.59 2.54 13.01
N ASP A 42 2.23 1.61 13.72
CA ASP A 42 3.67 1.62 13.95
C ASP A 42 4.35 0.91 12.77
N CYS A 43 4.49 1.63 11.66
CA CYS A 43 5.13 1.11 10.45
C CYS A 43 6.66 1.27 10.57
N PRO A 44 7.45 0.19 10.49
CA PRO A 44 8.91 0.31 10.48
C PRO A 44 9.37 1.09 9.25
N ARG A 45 10.59 1.65 9.33
CA ARG A 45 11.19 2.37 8.21
C ARG A 45 11.36 1.42 7.01
N SER A 46 11.41 1.99 5.81
CA SER A 46 11.50 1.20 4.57
C SER A 46 12.84 0.47 4.39
N ASP A 47 13.90 0.95 5.04
CA ASP A 47 15.29 0.51 4.91
C ASP A 47 15.81 -0.26 6.15
N GLY A 48 16.81 -1.12 5.93
CA GLY A 48 17.48 -1.94 6.96
C GLY A 48 16.99 -3.39 7.05
N GLY A 49 17.77 -4.26 7.68
CA GLY A 49 17.46 -5.69 7.87
C GLY A 49 16.20 -6.00 8.70
N SER A 50 15.61 -4.98 9.33
CA SER A 50 14.34 -5.01 10.06
C SER A 50 13.30 -4.03 9.50
N GLY A 51 13.52 -3.48 8.31
CA GLY A 51 12.62 -2.54 7.65
C GLY A 51 11.39 -3.20 7.04
N ALA A 52 10.41 -2.39 6.63
CA ALA A 52 9.15 -2.86 6.02
C ALA A 52 9.38 -3.77 4.78
N SER A 53 10.52 -3.61 4.09
CA SER A 53 10.90 -4.46 2.97
C SER A 53 11.34 -5.87 3.38
N ALA A 54 11.86 -6.07 4.59
CA ALA A 54 12.17 -7.41 5.11
C ALA A 54 10.89 -8.10 5.60
N LEU A 55 9.99 -7.34 6.25
CA LEU A 55 8.75 -7.87 6.81
C LEU A 55 7.74 -8.31 5.75
N ILE A 56 7.80 -7.78 4.53
CA ILE A 56 6.85 -8.16 3.48
C ILE A 56 6.90 -9.66 3.17
N ASN A 57 8.07 -10.29 3.22
CA ASN A 57 8.22 -11.72 2.97
C ASN A 57 7.57 -12.55 4.09
N GLU A 58 7.73 -12.12 5.35
CA GLU A 58 7.05 -12.73 6.49
C GLU A 58 5.52 -12.58 6.40
N ASP A 59 5.06 -11.40 5.99
CA ASP A 59 3.63 -11.12 5.82
C ASP A 59 3.02 -11.93 4.66
N LEU A 60 3.74 -12.08 3.54
CA LEU A 60 3.34 -12.95 2.42
C LEU A 60 3.23 -14.42 2.87
N ALA A 61 4.21 -14.91 3.64
CA ALA A 61 4.16 -16.25 4.21
C ALA A 61 2.98 -16.41 5.19
N ARG A 62 2.74 -15.43 6.08
CA ARG A 62 1.60 -15.41 7.01
C ARG A 62 0.26 -15.38 6.28
N ALA A 63 0.18 -14.66 5.16
CA ALA A 63 -0.96 -14.62 4.27
C ALA A 63 -1.12 -15.88 3.41
N LYS A 64 -0.20 -16.85 3.54
CA LYS A 64 -0.16 -18.11 2.77
C LYS A 64 -0.10 -17.88 1.26
N VAL A 65 0.59 -16.83 0.83
CA VAL A 65 0.86 -16.61 -0.58
C VAL A 65 1.99 -17.55 -1.00
N THR A 66 1.69 -18.49 -1.90
CA THR A 66 2.61 -19.58 -2.28
C THR A 66 3.36 -19.35 -3.59
N ARG A 67 3.21 -18.17 -4.21
CA ARG A 67 3.84 -17.86 -5.49
C ARG A 67 5.35 -17.67 -5.32
N ALA A 68 6.14 -18.65 -5.78
CA ALA A 68 7.60 -18.66 -5.63
C ALA A 68 8.30 -17.43 -6.25
N ASP A 69 7.78 -16.89 -7.36
CA ASP A 69 8.34 -15.70 -8.01
C ASP A 69 8.41 -14.48 -7.09
N LEU A 70 7.55 -14.37 -6.07
CA LEU A 70 7.52 -13.21 -5.19
C LEU A 70 8.73 -13.12 -4.27
N VAL A 71 9.41 -14.24 -4.02
CA VAL A 71 10.56 -14.31 -3.10
C VAL A 71 11.86 -14.66 -3.83
N ARG A 72 11.80 -14.90 -5.13
CA ARG A 72 12.94 -15.32 -5.94
C ARG A 72 13.82 -14.12 -6.28
N ASP A 73 15.12 -14.31 -6.09
CA ASP A 73 16.17 -13.34 -6.38
C ASP A 73 17.23 -14.02 -7.25
N ASP A 74 17.05 -13.92 -8.58
CA ASP A 74 17.92 -14.55 -9.57
C ASP A 74 18.11 -13.62 -10.79
N ALA A 75 18.90 -14.03 -11.78
CA ALA A 75 19.23 -13.20 -12.95
C ALA A 75 18.00 -12.70 -13.74
N GLN A 76 16.83 -13.30 -13.55
CA GLN A 76 15.60 -12.97 -14.26
C GLN A 76 14.48 -12.46 -13.33
N HIS A 77 14.67 -12.50 -12.00
CA HIS A 77 13.64 -12.20 -11.02
C HIS A 77 14.17 -11.28 -9.94
N MET A 78 13.38 -10.24 -9.64
CA MET A 78 13.61 -9.38 -8.49
C MET A 78 12.56 -9.73 -7.43
N PRO A 79 12.97 -9.90 -6.16
CA PRO A 79 12.04 -10.22 -5.09
C PRO A 79 11.04 -9.09 -4.88
N PHE A 80 9.83 -9.46 -4.47
CA PHE A 80 8.77 -8.51 -4.17
C PHE A 80 9.13 -7.72 -2.90
N THR A 81 8.93 -6.40 -2.95
CA THR A 81 9.27 -5.50 -1.85
C THR A 81 8.04 -4.75 -1.35
N PHE A 82 8.16 -4.04 -0.22
CA PHE A 82 7.13 -3.11 0.23
C PHE A 82 6.83 -2.02 -0.82
N HIS A 83 7.82 -1.61 -1.64
CA HIS A 83 7.61 -0.72 -2.78
C HIS A 83 6.80 -1.39 -3.91
N GLY A 84 6.89 -2.72 -4.03
CA GLY A 84 6.02 -3.53 -4.90
C GLY A 84 4.53 -3.36 -4.60
N CYS A 85 4.14 -3.16 -3.33
CA CYS A 85 2.76 -2.84 -2.97
C CYS A 85 2.29 -1.53 -3.60
N ARG A 86 3.17 -0.53 -3.69
CA ARG A 86 2.87 0.74 -4.36
C ARG A 86 2.71 0.54 -5.86
N HIS A 87 3.60 -0.21 -6.53
CA HIS A 87 3.44 -0.54 -7.96
C HIS A 87 2.10 -1.23 -8.24
N THR A 88 1.74 -2.19 -7.37
CA THR A 88 0.47 -2.91 -7.43
C THR A 88 -0.70 -1.95 -7.28
N ALA A 89 -0.66 -1.03 -6.31
CA ALA A 89 -1.72 -0.05 -6.08
C ALA A 89 -1.93 0.89 -7.28
N VAL A 90 -0.86 1.38 -7.91
CA VAL A 90 -0.95 2.23 -9.11
C VAL A 90 -1.62 1.47 -10.26
N THR A 91 -1.19 0.22 -10.49
CA THR A 91 -1.75 -0.64 -11.54
C THR A 91 -3.25 -0.89 -11.32
N HIS A 92 -3.64 -1.17 -10.07
CA HIS A 92 -5.05 -1.38 -9.70
C HIS A 92 -5.88 -0.12 -9.85
N ALA A 93 -5.36 1.06 -9.47
CA ALA A 93 -6.05 2.33 -9.65
C ALA A 93 -6.31 2.63 -11.13
N TYR A 94 -5.34 2.31 -12.00
CA TYR A 94 -5.53 2.43 -13.44
C TYR A 94 -6.61 1.47 -13.97
N ILE A 95 -6.59 0.19 -13.56
CA ILE A 95 -7.61 -0.79 -13.96
C ILE A 95 -9.01 -0.38 -13.48
N ALA A 96 -9.10 0.26 -12.32
CA ALA A 96 -10.33 0.83 -11.77
C ALA A 96 -10.82 2.10 -12.50
N GLY A 97 -10.07 2.58 -13.51
CA GLY A 97 -10.46 3.71 -14.36
C GLY A 97 -9.87 5.06 -13.95
N SER A 98 -8.87 5.09 -13.07
CA SER A 98 -8.18 6.36 -12.72
C SER A 98 -7.34 6.86 -13.89
N ASP A 99 -7.44 8.15 -14.20
CA ASP A 99 -6.67 8.77 -15.28
C ASP A 99 -5.21 9.08 -14.89
N GLU A 100 -4.38 9.41 -15.89
CA GLU A 100 -2.96 9.70 -15.70
C GLU A 100 -2.70 10.89 -14.75
N THR A 101 -3.58 11.90 -14.77
CA THR A 101 -3.47 13.09 -13.91
C THR A 101 -3.69 12.72 -12.46
N PHE A 102 -4.72 11.94 -12.17
CA PHE A 102 -4.97 11.40 -10.83
C PHE A 102 -3.76 10.61 -10.32
N LEU A 103 -3.22 9.69 -11.13
CA LEU A 103 -2.08 8.87 -10.74
C LEU A 103 -0.84 9.73 -10.43
N ARG A 104 -0.57 10.77 -11.24
CA ARG A 104 0.56 11.68 -11.01
C ARG A 104 0.44 12.44 -9.70
N ILE A 105 -0.74 12.99 -9.41
CA ILE A 105 -0.97 13.78 -8.19
C ILE A 105 -0.90 12.89 -6.95
N VAL A 106 -1.63 11.77 -6.96
CA VAL A 106 -1.80 10.92 -5.78
C VAL A 106 -0.54 10.14 -5.47
N TYR A 107 0.11 9.56 -6.47
CA TYR A 107 1.33 8.79 -6.27
C TYR A 107 2.58 9.68 -6.29
N GLY A 108 2.49 10.92 -6.77
CA GLY A 108 3.62 11.86 -6.79
C GLY A 108 4.61 11.58 -7.91
N HIS A 109 4.10 11.22 -9.11
CA HIS A 109 4.92 11.08 -10.30
C HIS A 109 5.14 12.45 -10.95
N VAL A 110 6.38 12.93 -10.90
CA VAL A 110 6.80 14.21 -11.49
C VAL A 110 6.58 14.21 -13.01
N HIS A 111 7.04 13.17 -13.70
CA HIS A 111 6.92 12.99 -15.14
C HIS A 111 5.83 11.97 -15.50
N SER A 112 5.13 12.21 -16.62
CA SER A 112 4.08 11.34 -17.18
C SER A 112 4.58 9.92 -17.46
N GLU A 113 5.81 9.79 -17.94
CA GLU A 113 6.43 8.50 -18.28
C GLU A 113 6.47 7.54 -17.09
N MET A 114 6.65 8.04 -15.87
CA MET A 114 6.59 7.20 -14.66
C MET A 114 5.21 6.57 -14.46
N SER A 115 4.12 7.28 -14.77
CA SER A 115 2.77 6.72 -14.74
C SER A 115 2.51 5.77 -15.90
N ARG A 116 3.06 6.07 -17.09
CA ARG A 116 2.82 5.26 -18.30
C ARG A 116 3.35 3.83 -18.20
N ARG A 117 4.42 3.59 -17.45
CA ARG A 117 4.94 2.22 -17.20
C ARG A 117 3.90 1.26 -16.61
N TYR A 118 2.88 1.78 -15.92
CA TYR A 118 1.81 0.96 -15.35
C TYR A 118 0.66 0.68 -16.31
N LEU A 119 0.60 1.35 -17.47
CA LEU A 119 -0.41 1.11 -18.50
C LEU A 119 -0.24 -0.28 -19.09
N ASP A 120 0.98 -0.63 -19.47
CA ASP A 120 1.31 -1.94 -20.05
C ASP A 120 1.06 -3.06 -19.03
N SER A 121 1.52 -2.84 -17.78
CA SER A 121 1.28 -3.76 -16.68
C SER A 121 -0.21 -3.97 -16.43
N ALA A 122 -1.00 -2.91 -16.47
CA ALA A 122 -2.45 -2.98 -16.27
C ALA A 122 -3.16 -3.68 -17.43
N ALA A 123 -2.76 -3.43 -18.68
CA ALA A 123 -3.32 -4.08 -19.85
C ALA A 123 -3.10 -5.60 -19.79
N LEU A 124 -1.92 -6.04 -19.35
CA LEU A 124 -1.60 -7.46 -19.16
C LEU A 124 -2.32 -8.08 -17.95
N ALA A 125 -2.50 -7.33 -16.86
CA ALA A 125 -3.05 -7.85 -15.62
C ALA A 125 -4.58 -7.81 -15.53
N LYS A 126 -5.27 -6.96 -16.30
CA LYS A 126 -6.72 -6.75 -16.19
C LYS A 126 -7.58 -8.02 -16.31
N ALA A 127 -7.09 -9.05 -17.01
CA ALA A 127 -7.79 -10.33 -17.18
C ALA A 127 -7.43 -11.40 -16.13
N THR A 128 -6.46 -11.14 -15.24
CA THR A 128 -5.87 -12.18 -14.39
C THR A 128 -6.32 -12.15 -12.92
N PHE A 129 -7.06 -11.11 -12.51
CA PHE A 129 -7.57 -10.98 -11.14
C PHE A 129 -8.95 -10.32 -11.10
N GLY A 130 -9.59 -10.36 -9.93
CA GLY A 130 -10.94 -9.82 -9.70
C GLY A 130 -11.01 -8.29 -9.71
N THR A 131 -12.09 -7.75 -9.16
CA THR A 131 -12.29 -6.28 -9.09
C THR A 131 -11.19 -5.64 -8.23
N PRO A 132 -10.52 -4.57 -8.72
CA PRO A 132 -9.59 -3.80 -7.90
C PRO A 132 -10.26 -3.27 -6.63
N PHE A 133 -9.49 -3.25 -5.54
CA PHE A 133 -9.93 -2.73 -4.23
C PHE A 133 -11.28 -3.31 -3.75
N PRO A 134 -11.39 -4.64 -3.62
CA PRO A 134 -12.63 -5.25 -3.16
C PRO A 134 -12.96 -4.84 -1.73
N ARG A 135 -14.21 -5.05 -1.33
CA ARG A 135 -14.63 -4.86 0.07
C ARG A 135 -13.72 -5.65 1.01
N LEU A 136 -13.37 -5.03 2.15
CA LEU A 136 -12.57 -5.70 3.16
C LEU A 136 -13.26 -6.99 3.64
N PRO A 137 -12.55 -8.12 3.68
CA PRO A 137 -13.09 -9.34 4.27
C PRO A 137 -13.53 -9.12 5.73
N PRO A 138 -14.73 -9.59 6.13
CA PRO A 138 -15.26 -9.35 7.48
C PRO A 138 -14.32 -9.81 8.59
N ARG A 139 -13.56 -10.88 8.37
CA ARG A 139 -12.56 -11.42 9.31
C ARG A 139 -11.47 -10.40 9.69
N ILE A 140 -11.16 -9.45 8.80
CA ILE A 140 -10.18 -8.40 9.11
C ILE A 140 -10.77 -7.47 10.14
N THR A 141 -12.03 -7.06 10.00
CA THR A 141 -12.69 -6.12 10.92
C THR A 141 -13.29 -6.80 12.17
N ALA A 142 -13.51 -8.11 12.14
CA ALA A 142 -14.15 -8.86 13.23
C ALA A 142 -13.22 -9.23 14.40
N GLY A 143 -11.91 -8.98 14.27
CA GLY A 143 -10.94 -9.43 15.26
C GLY A 143 -9.62 -8.68 15.27
N VAL A 144 -9.57 -7.42 14.81
CA VAL A 144 -8.37 -6.59 14.98
C VAL A 144 -8.13 -6.41 16.47
N LYS A 145 -7.18 -7.17 17.03
CA LYS A 145 -6.42 -6.74 18.20
C LYS A 145 -5.11 -6.23 17.61
N VAL A 146 -4.83 -4.93 17.71
CA VAL A 146 -3.55 -4.38 17.26
C VAL A 146 -2.43 -5.18 17.93
N ILE A 147 -1.67 -5.92 17.11
CA ILE A 147 -0.45 -6.58 17.55
C ILE A 147 0.51 -5.45 17.88
N LYS A 148 0.83 -5.26 19.17
CA LYS A 148 1.95 -4.41 19.57
C LYS A 148 3.20 -5.05 18.97
N LEU A 149 3.70 -4.50 17.87
CA LEU A 149 5.06 -4.81 17.45
C LEU A 149 5.95 -4.33 18.60
N ALA A 150 6.70 -5.25 19.19
CA ALA A 150 7.60 -4.93 20.28
C ALA A 150 8.53 -3.82 19.79
N SER A 151 8.48 -2.67 20.46
CA SER A 151 9.43 -1.59 20.23
C SER A 151 10.82 -2.17 20.46
N GLN A 152 11.57 -2.39 19.39
CA GLN A 152 13.00 -2.66 19.53
C GLN A 152 13.63 -1.37 20.09
N LYS A 153 14.20 -1.50 21.30
CA LYS A 153 15.01 -0.47 21.95
C LYS A 153 16.32 -0.28 21.22
#